data_AF-A0A9D6UVY7-F1
#
_entry.id   AF-A0A9D6UVY7-F1
#
_cell.length_a   1.000
_cell.length_b   1.000
_cell.length_c   1.000
_cell.angle_alpha   90.00
_cell.angle_beta   90.00
_cell.angle_gamma   90.00
#
_symmetry.space_group_name_H-M   'P 1'
#
loop_
_entity.id
_entity.type
_entity.pdbx_description
1 polymer ?
#
loop_
_entity_poly.entity_id
_entity_poly.type
_entity_poly.pdbx_seq_one_letter_code
_entity_poly.pdbx_strand_id
1 'polypeptide(L)'
;MVTGRTLSPEILLKAIAASVDTHIRILETAGVSAILRLFEAASSYASGRRVRVDLPTGEVTGTTAGLTAEGFLKLLRDGGDVLTITAGGVRPA
;
A
#
# COMPACT_ATOMS: atom_id res chain seq x y z
N MET A 1 13.94 16.67 -4.85
CA MET A 1 13.60 16.97 -6.25
C MET A 1 13.11 15.68 -6.90
N VAL A 2 11.86 15.60 -7.37
CA VAL A 2 11.32 14.35 -7.97
C VAL A 2 10.76 14.54 -9.39
N THR A 3 10.54 15.78 -9.87
CA THR A 3 10.03 16.02 -11.24
C THR A 3 10.79 17.07 -12.04
N GLY A 4 11.85 17.67 -11.47
CA GLY A 4 12.58 18.79 -12.09
C GLY A 4 11.74 20.07 -12.30
N ARG A 5 10.48 20.09 -11.84
CA ARG A 5 9.55 21.22 -11.96
C ARG A 5 9.14 21.70 -10.57
N THR A 6 9.18 23.01 -10.36
CA THR A 6 8.63 23.64 -9.16
C THR A 6 7.10 23.59 -9.24
N LEU A 7 6.48 22.80 -8.35
CA LEU A 7 5.02 22.79 -8.19
C LEU A 7 4.64 23.83 -7.15
N SER A 8 3.65 24.68 -7.47
CA SER A 8 3.07 25.57 -6.46
C SER A 8 2.30 24.73 -5.42
N PRO A 9 2.53 24.94 -4.12
CA PRO A 9 1.84 24.21 -3.06
C PRO A 9 0.31 24.25 -3.17
N GLU A 10 -0.26 25.36 -3.62
CA GLU A 10 -1.70 25.58 -3.74
C GLU A 10 -2.32 24.68 -4.82
N ILE A 11 -1.63 24.51 -5.95
CA ILE A 11 -2.07 23.58 -7.00
C ILE A 11 -1.98 22.14 -6.51
N LEU A 12 -0.89 21.78 -5.83
CA LEU A 12 -0.71 20.43 -5.30
C LEU A 12 -1.79 20.09 -4.27
N LEU A 13 -2.08 21.00 -3.35
CA LEU A 13 -3.12 20.80 -2.34
C LEU A 13 -4.50 20.57 -2.97
N LYS A 14 -4.88 21.40 -3.96
CA LYS A 14 -6.14 21.22 -4.69
C LYS A 14 -6.21 19.87 -5.40
N ALA A 15 -5.11 19.44 -6.03
CA ALA A 15 -5.05 18.16 -6.73
C ALA A 15 -5.16 16.97 -5.76
N ILE A 16 -4.51 17.04 -4.60
CA ILE A 16 -4.61 15.99 -3.57
C ILE A 16 -6.04 15.91 -3.02
N ALA A 17 -6.66 17.05 -2.69
CA ALA A 17 -8.03 17.08 -2.19
C ALA A 17 -9.02 16.46 -3.19
N ALA A 18 -8.93 16.85 -4.47
CA ALA A 18 -9.77 16.27 -5.53
C ALA A 18 -9.53 14.75 -5.73
N SER A 19 -8.28 14.29 -5.55
CA SER A 19 -7.95 12.86 -5.60
C SER A 19 -8.58 12.09 -4.45
N VAL A 20 -8.55 12.65 -3.22
CA VAL A 20 -9.22 12.04 -2.06
C VAL A 20 -10.72 11.93 -2.29
N ASP A 21 -11.37 13.00 -2.75
CA ASP A 21 -12.81 12.98 -3.07
C ASP A 21 -13.17 11.92 -4.12
N THR A 22 -12.31 11.75 -5.12
CA THR A 22 -12.48 10.72 -6.16
C THR A 22 -12.43 9.32 -5.56
N HIS A 23 -11.46 9.04 -4.67
CA HIS A 23 -11.33 7.72 -4.05
C HIS A 23 -12.45 7.45 -3.03
N ILE A 24 -12.93 8.47 -2.32
CA ILE A 24 -14.12 8.35 -1.46
C ILE A 24 -15.34 7.95 -2.30
N ARG A 25 -15.57 8.62 -3.44
CA ARG A 25 -16.68 8.27 -4.33
C ARG A 25 -16.56 6.86 -4.89
N ILE A 26 -15.36 6.42 -5.25
CA ILE A 26 -15.12 5.03 -5.70
C ILE A 26 -15.48 4.05 -4.58
N LEU A 27 -15.07 4.34 -3.34
CA LEU A 27 -15.40 3.51 -2.19
C LEU A 27 -16.92 3.43 -1.98
N GLU A 28 -17.64 4.55 -2.06
CA GLU A 28 -19.09 4.61 -1.89
C GLU A 28 -19.87 3.90 -3.01
N THR A 29 -19.39 3.98 -4.24
CA THR A 29 -20.14 3.49 -5.43
C THR A 29 -19.73 2.09 -5.89
N ALA A 30 -18.47 1.72 -5.72
CA ALA A 30 -17.91 0.46 -6.20
C ALA A 30 -17.33 -0.42 -5.08
N GLY A 31 -17.28 0.09 -3.85
CA GLY A 31 -16.89 -0.65 -2.65
C GLY A 31 -15.38 -0.85 -2.48
N VAL A 32 -15.02 -1.51 -1.38
CA VAL A 32 -13.63 -1.75 -0.94
C VAL A 32 -12.82 -2.52 -1.99
N SER A 33 -13.43 -3.50 -2.67
CA SER A 33 -12.73 -4.31 -3.67
C SER A 33 -12.15 -3.48 -4.83
N ALA A 34 -12.83 -2.40 -5.23
CA ALA A 34 -12.35 -1.48 -6.26
C ALA A 34 -11.11 -0.70 -5.77
N ILE A 35 -11.12 -0.25 -4.52
CA ILE A 35 -9.98 0.44 -3.89
C ILE A 35 -8.78 -0.50 -3.77
N LEU A 36 -8.98 -1.74 -3.31
CA LEU A 36 -7.89 -2.73 -3.19
C LEU A 36 -7.24 -2.99 -4.55
N ARG A 37 -8.04 -3.20 -5.60
CA ARG A 37 -7.51 -3.38 -6.96
C ARG A 37 -6.72 -2.17 -7.45
N LEU A 38 -7.21 -0.95 -7.22
CA LEU A 38 -6.49 0.27 -7.59
C LEU A 38 -5.15 0.39 -6.83
N PHE A 39 -5.17 0.07 -5.54
CA PHE A 39 -3.96 0.10 -4.72
C PHE A 39 -2.93 -0.94 -5.16
N GLU A 40 -3.36 -2.20 -5.40
CA GLU A 40 -2.47 -3.27 -5.86
C GLU A 40 -1.84 -2.94 -7.22
N ALA A 41 -2.59 -2.31 -8.14
CA ALA A 41 -2.07 -1.88 -9.43
C ALA A 41 -1.06 -0.72 -9.34
N ALA A 42 -1.22 0.16 -8.36
CA ALA A 42 -0.37 1.35 -8.20
C ALA A 42 0.85 1.15 -7.29
N SER A 43 0.86 0.10 -6.47
CA SER A 43 1.86 -0.10 -5.42
C SER A 43 2.81 -1.26 -5.69
N SER A 44 4.10 -0.94 -5.91
CA SER A 44 5.16 -1.94 -5.97
C SER A 44 5.37 -2.71 -4.65
N TYR A 45 4.78 -2.27 -3.55
CA TYR A 45 4.84 -2.98 -2.27
C TYR A 45 3.68 -3.95 -2.07
N ALA A 46 2.62 -3.88 -2.88
CA ALA A 46 1.47 -4.75 -2.67
C ALA A 46 1.80 -6.23 -2.96
N SER A 47 2.59 -6.52 -3.98
CA SER A 47 2.92 -7.89 -4.37
C SER A 47 4.30 -8.00 -5.02
N GLY A 48 4.95 -9.15 -4.86
CA GLY A 48 6.17 -9.54 -5.55
C GLY A 48 7.45 -8.86 -5.06
N ARG A 49 7.37 -8.02 -4.02
CA ARG A 49 8.53 -7.29 -3.50
C ARG A 49 9.09 -7.94 -2.25
N ARG A 50 10.41 -8.11 -2.23
CA ARG A 50 11.13 -8.54 -1.04
C ARG A 50 11.18 -7.39 -0.02
N VAL A 51 10.71 -7.64 1.19
CA VAL A 51 10.58 -6.64 2.25
C VAL A 51 10.95 -7.21 3.60
N ARG A 52 11.24 -6.28 4.50
CA ARG A 52 11.42 -6.47 5.93
C ARG A 52 10.35 -5.67 6.66
N VAL A 53 9.73 -6.30 7.65
CA VAL A 53 8.62 -5.73 8.42
C VAL A 53 8.94 -5.75 9.90
N ASP A 54 8.91 -4.57 10.52
CA ASP A 54 9.07 -4.41 11.96
C ASP A 54 7.75 -4.68 12.67
N LEU A 55 7.63 -5.83 13.34
CA LEU A 55 6.50 -6.17 14.20
C LEU A 55 6.88 -6.02 15.68
N PRO A 56 5.90 -5.83 16.59
CA PRO A 56 6.17 -5.81 18.03
C PRO A 56 6.86 -7.07 18.57
N THR A 57 6.66 -8.21 17.88
CA THR A 57 7.25 -9.51 18.24
C THR A 57 8.63 -9.75 17.61
N GLY A 58 9.11 -8.83 16.78
CA GLY A 58 10.38 -8.94 16.08
C GLY A 58 10.27 -8.64 14.59
N GLU A 59 11.42 -8.49 13.96
CA GLU A 59 11.53 -8.26 12.52
C GLU A 59 11.21 -9.53 11.73
N VAL A 60 10.43 -9.40 10.66
CA VAL A 60 10.09 -10.51 9.75
C VAL A 60 10.48 -10.11 8.33
N THR A 61 11.16 -11.02 7.62
CA THR A 61 11.50 -10.83 6.19
C THR A 61 10.66 -11.77 5.32
N GLY A 62 10.23 -11.29 4.17
CA GLY A 62 9.40 -12.08 3.25
C GLY A 62 9.19 -11.38 1.90
N THR A 63 8.37 -11.99 1.05
CA THR A 63 7.92 -11.40 -0.22
C THR A 63 6.45 -11.02 -0.11
N THR A 64 6.08 -9.81 -0.52
CA THR A 64 4.69 -9.36 -0.46
C THR A 64 3.81 -10.18 -1.41
N ALA A 65 2.61 -10.54 -0.97
CA ALA A 65 1.75 -11.53 -1.62
C ALA A 65 0.31 -11.00 -1.84
N GLY A 66 0.17 -9.67 -2.01
CA GLY A 66 -1.11 -8.99 -2.14
C GLY A 66 -1.73 -8.61 -0.80
N LEU A 67 -3.00 -8.19 -0.86
CA LEU A 67 -3.77 -7.78 0.31
C LEU A 67 -4.83 -8.82 0.71
N THR A 68 -5.30 -8.77 1.96
CA THR A 68 -6.53 -9.44 2.40
C THR A 68 -7.77 -8.66 1.94
N ALA A 69 -8.97 -9.22 2.12
CA ALA A 69 -10.22 -8.53 1.78
C ALA A 69 -10.46 -7.27 2.63
N GLU A 70 -9.83 -7.19 3.80
CA GLU A 70 -9.86 -6.06 4.72
C GLU A 70 -8.72 -5.06 4.44
N GLY A 71 -7.81 -5.37 3.51
CA GLY A 71 -6.70 -4.50 3.12
C GLY A 71 -5.38 -4.70 3.88
N PHE A 72 -5.24 -5.79 4.64
CA PHE A 72 -3.97 -6.11 5.32
C PHE A 72 -2.96 -6.72 4.35
N LEU A 73 -1.67 -6.42 4.54
CA LEU A 73 -0.61 -6.96 3.70
C LEU A 73 -0.36 -8.44 4.03
N LYS A 74 -0.34 -9.28 3.00
CA LYS A 74 0.12 -10.67 3.11
C LYS A 74 1.61 -10.75 2.80
N LEU A 75 2.35 -11.46 3.63
CA LEU A 75 3.78 -11.67 3.49
C LEU A 75 4.07 -13.17 3.39
N LEU A 76 4.55 -13.63 2.23
CA LEU A 76 5.10 -14.97 2.08
C LEU A 76 6.50 -15.00 2.71
N ARG A 77 6.63 -15.67 3.84
CA ARG A 77 7.90 -15.85 4.55
C ARG A 77 8.77 -16.88 3.83
N ASP A 78 10.06 -16.88 4.17
CA ASP A 78 11.03 -17.85 3.62
C ASP A 78 10.70 -19.30 3.98
N GLY A 79 9.99 -19.52 5.08
CA GLY A 79 9.47 -20.83 5.47
C GLY A 79 8.29 -21.34 4.63
N GLY A 80 7.77 -20.52 3.71
CA GLY A 80 6.63 -20.85 2.86
C GLY A 80 5.26 -20.55 3.47
N ASP A 81 5.20 -20.13 4.75
CA ASP A 81 3.97 -19.67 5.38
C ASP A 81 3.61 -18.24 4.99
N VAL A 82 2.30 -17.94 4.95
CA VAL A 82 1.79 -16.59 4.69
C VAL A 82 1.40 -15.95 6.01
N LEU A 83 2.07 -14.85 6.35
CA LEU A 83 1.75 -14.02 7.51
C LEU A 83 0.89 -12.83 7.09
N THR A 84 -0.16 -12.53 7.86
CA THR A 84 -0.93 -11.29 7.71
C THR A 84 -0.32 -10.20 8.58
N ILE A 85 0.11 -9.10 7.96
CA ILE A 85 0.66 -7.92 8.62
C ILE A 85 -0.46 -6.96 8.95
N THR A 86 -0.76 -6.80 10.24
CA THR A 86 -1.82 -5.90 10.73
C THR A 86 -1.30 -4.53 11.15
N ALA A 87 -0.03 -4.43 11.51
CA ALA A 87 0.67 -3.20 11.85
C ALA A 87 2.18 -3.37 11.67
N GLY A 88 2.91 -2.28 11.43
CA GLY A 88 4.37 -2.30 11.34
C GLY A 88 4.92 -1.46 10.19
N GLY A 89 6.21 -1.16 10.26
CA GLY A 89 6.93 -0.48 9.18
C GLY A 89 7.34 -1.48 8.11
N VAL A 90 6.99 -1.22 6.84
CA VAL A 90 7.47 -2.02 5.71
C VAL A 90 8.64 -1.28 5.05
N ARG A 91 9.76 -1.99 4.86
CA ARG A 91 10.98 -1.47 4.23
C ARG A 91 11.52 -2.47 3.20
N PRO A 92 12.24 -2.02 2.17
CA PRO A 92 13.04 -2.93 1.34
C PRO A 92 13.96 -3.77 2.24
N ALA A 93 14.09 -5.05 1.92
CA ALA A 93 15.06 -5.92 2.57
C ALA A 93 16.50 -5.58 2.16
#